data_AF-A0A923UJP8-F1
#
_entry.id   AF-A0A923UJP8-F1
#
_cell.length_a   1.000
_cell.length_b   1.000
_cell.length_c   1.000
_cell.angle_alpha   90.00
_cell.angle_beta   90.00
_cell.angle_gamma   90.00
#
_symmetry.space_group_name_H-M   'P 1'
#
loop_
_entity.id
_entity.type
_entity.pdbx_description
1 polymer ?
#
loop_
_entity_poly.entity_id
_entity_poly.type
_entity_poly.pdbx_seq_one_letter_code
_entity_poly.pdbx_strand_id
1 'polypeptide(L)' 'MINTSIPLEKLNSMSIGNMVEYLGIEFTEVTSEYVCAKMPVDARTKQPFGLLHGGASVVLAESLGSVASMLSLENP' A
#
# COMPACT_ATOMS: atom_id res chain seq x y z
N MET A 1 0.01 -18.72 1.60
CA MET A 1 0.82 -18.29 0.44
C MET A 1 0.05 -17.19 -0.24
N ILE A 2 0.68 -16.06 -0.55
CA ILE A 2 -0.01 -14.90 -1.14
C ILE A 2 -0.39 -15.23 -2.59
N ASN A 3 -1.62 -14.94 -2.97
CA ASN A 3 -2.11 -15.15 -4.33
C ASN A 3 -1.49 -14.10 -5.28
N THR A 4 -0.71 -14.58 -6.24
CA THR A 4 -0.01 -13.75 -7.24
C THR A 4 -0.75 -13.60 -8.56
N SER A 5 -1.96 -14.17 -8.69
CA SER A 5 -2.76 -14.10 -9.92
C SER A 5 -3.43 -12.72 -10.14
N ILE A 6 -3.53 -11.90 -9.10
CA ILE A 6 -4.09 -10.54 -9.19
C ILE A 6 -2.99 -9.59 -9.68
N PRO A 7 -3.18 -8.91 -10.84
CA PRO A 7 -2.18 -7.99 -11.37
C PRO A 7 -1.97 -6.74 -10.49
N LEU A 8 -0.76 -6.19 -10.50
CA LEU A 8 -0.42 -4.95 -9.76
C LEU A 8 -1.31 -3.77 -10.18
N GLU A 9 -1.68 -3.68 -11.46
CA GLU A 9 -2.57 -2.64 -11.97
C GLU A 9 -3.94 -2.73 -11.31
N LYS A 10 -4.43 -3.95 -11.07
CA LYS A 10 -5.70 -4.16 -10.38
C LYS A 10 -5.62 -3.71 -8.93
N LEU A 11 -4.53 -4.04 -8.22
CA LEU A 11 -4.31 -3.58 -6.85
C LEU A 11 -4.22 -2.05 -6.75
N ASN A 12 -3.43 -1.42 -7.62
CA ASN A 12 -3.31 0.04 -7.66
C ASN A 12 -4.64 0.72 -8.06
N SER A 13 -5.48 0.09 -8.89
CA SER A 13 -6.81 0.63 -9.22
C SER A 13 -7.77 0.67 -8.02
N MET A 14 -7.55 -0.16 -6.99
CA MET A 14 -8.35 -0.14 -5.75
C MET A 14 -8.07 1.10 -4.89
N SER A 15 -6.98 1.81 -5.15
CA SER A 15 -6.59 3.03 -4.43
C SER A 15 -7.37 4.26 -4.87
N ILE A 16 -8.01 4.23 -6.05
CA ILE A 16 -8.70 5.38 -6.66
C ILE A 16 -9.79 5.90 -5.72
N GLY A 17 -9.75 7.19 -5.44
CA GLY A 17 -10.72 7.92 -4.63
C GLY A 17 -10.58 7.72 -3.13
N ASN A 18 -9.47 7.16 -2.63
CA ASN A 18 -9.27 6.95 -1.20
C ASN A 18 -7.88 7.39 -0.69
N MET A 19 -7.62 7.13 0.60
CA MET A 19 -6.42 7.57 1.30
C MET A 19 -5.12 7.06 0.67
N VAL A 20 -5.15 5.87 0.05
CA VAL A 20 -3.97 5.26 -0.59
C VAL A 20 -3.53 6.09 -1.78
N GLU A 21 -4.47 6.49 -2.66
CA GLU A 21 -4.19 7.44 -3.75
C GLU A 21 -3.81 8.82 -3.22
N TYR A 22 -4.54 9.33 -2.21
CA TYR A 22 -4.28 10.66 -1.65
C TYR A 22 -2.83 10.79 -1.16
N LEU A 23 -2.30 9.78 -0.47
CA LEU A 23 -0.91 9.76 0.01
C LEU A 23 0.11 9.32 -1.05
N GLY A 24 -0.32 8.94 -2.25
CA GLY A 24 0.54 8.48 -3.33
C GLY A 24 1.19 7.13 -3.05
N ILE A 25 0.52 6.26 -2.30
CA ILE A 25 0.97 4.89 -2.08
C ILE A 25 0.76 4.09 -3.37
N GLU A 26 1.79 3.36 -3.80
CA GLU A 26 1.77 2.53 -5.01
C GLU A 26 2.32 1.14 -4.66
N PHE A 27 1.55 0.08 -4.96
CA PHE A 27 2.03 -1.29 -4.89
C PHE A 27 3.01 -1.56 -6.03
N THR A 28 4.21 -2.00 -5.69
CA THR A 28 5.33 -2.15 -6.62
C THR A 28 5.68 -3.61 -6.92
N GLU A 29 5.34 -4.52 -6.02
CA GLU A 29 5.64 -5.94 -6.19
C GLU A 29 4.71 -6.82 -5.34
N VAL A 30 4.32 -7.97 -5.89
CA VAL A 30 3.63 -9.05 -5.17
C VAL A 30 4.30 -10.36 -5.55
N THR A 31 4.74 -11.10 -4.53
CA THR A 31 5.29 -12.45 -4.67
C THR A 31 4.47 -13.42 -3.83
N SER A 32 4.79 -14.71 -3.87
CA SER A 32 4.13 -15.70 -3.00
C SER A 32 4.41 -15.48 -1.51
N GLU A 33 5.46 -14.72 -1.19
CA GLU A 33 5.99 -14.52 0.17
C GLU A 33 5.74 -13.12 0.73
N TYR A 34 5.67 -12.09 -0.12
CA TYR A 34 5.52 -10.70 0.33
C TYR A 34 4.76 -9.80 -0.65
N VAL A 35 4.30 -8.67 -0.12
CA VAL A 35 3.78 -7.52 -0.88
C VAL A 35 4.68 -6.32 -0.60
N CYS A 36 5.00 -5.55 -1.63
CA CYS A 36 5.82 -4.34 -1.53
C CYS A 36 5.06 -3.13 -2.08
N ALA A 37 5.23 -1.98 -1.43
CA ALA A 37 4.69 -0.70 -1.86
C ALA A 37 5.64 0.44 -1.49
N LYS A 38 5.52 1.56 -2.20
CA LYS A 38 6.24 2.81 -1.93
C LYS A 38 5.28 3.93 -1.60
N MET A 39 5.75 4.92 -0.85
CA MET A 39 5.00 6.15 -0.52
C MET A 39 5.97 7.34 -0.57
N PRO A 40 5.62 8.45 -1.23
CA PRO A 40 6.47 9.63 -1.30
C PRO A 40 6.57 10.33 0.06
N VAL A 41 7.71 11.00 0.30
CA VAL A 41 7.91 11.87 1.47
C VAL A 41 7.85 13.33 1.02
N ASP A 42 6.63 13.88 0.98
CA ASP A 42 6.34 15.25 0.53
C ASP A 42 5.31 15.95 1.43
N ALA A 43 4.72 17.06 0.98
CA ALA A 43 3.76 17.85 1.76
C ALA A 43 2.56 17.03 2.27
N ARG A 44 2.24 15.88 1.66
CA ARG A 44 1.12 15.01 2.04
C ARG A 44 1.45 14.09 3.22
N THR A 45 2.72 13.74 3.39
CA THR A 45 3.19 12.70 4.32
C THR A 45 4.21 13.21 5.34
N LYS A 46 4.65 14.46 5.22
CA LYS A 46 5.52 15.12 6.20
C LYS A 46 4.71 15.61 7.40
N GLN A 47 5.33 15.50 8.57
CA GLN A 47 4.89 16.17 9.80
C GLN A 47 5.40 17.62 9.83
N PRO A 48 4.90 18.49 10.74
CA PRO A 48 5.22 19.93 10.77
C PRO A 48 6.70 20.30 10.80
N PHE A 49 7.59 19.41 11.27
CA PHE A 49 9.04 19.62 11.28
C PHE A 49 9.75 19.12 10.01
N GLY A 50 9.02 18.79 8.94
CA GLY A 50 9.56 18.45 7.63
C GLY A 50 10.04 17.01 7.46
N LEU A 51 9.95 16.19 8.51
CA LEU A 51 10.25 14.75 8.50
C LEU A 51 9.02 13.93 8.07
N LEU A 52 9.22 12.67 7.69
CA LEU A 52 8.11 11.73 7.50
C LEU A 52 7.27 11.62 8.78
N HIS A 53 5.94 11.75 8.65
CA HIS A 53 5.02 11.57 9.75
C HIS A 53 4.92 10.09 10.12
N GLY A 54 5.10 9.73 11.41
CA GLY A 54 5.04 8.33 11.85
C GLY A 54 3.70 7.66 11.52
N GLY A 55 2.59 8.39 11.66
CA GLY A 55 1.26 7.94 11.22
C GLY A 55 1.16 7.65 9.71
N ALA A 56 1.90 8.35 8.85
CA ALA A 56 1.92 8.02 7.42
C ALA A 56 2.62 6.67 7.17
N SER A 57 3.69 6.37 7.91
CA SER A 57 4.31 5.04 7.90
C SER A 57 3.34 3.95 8.36
N VAL A 58 2.52 4.22 9.37
CA VAL A 58 1.47 3.28 9.82
C VAL A 58 0.40 3.11 8.75
N VAL A 59 -0.01 4.16 8.03
CA VAL A 59 -0.96 4.04 6.91
C VAL A 59 -0.39 3.16 5.79
N LEU A 60 0.90 3.32 5.44
CA LEU A 60 1.57 2.44 4.49
C LEU A 60 1.59 0.99 4.98
N ALA A 61 1.96 0.76 6.24
CA ALA A 61 2.01 -0.58 6.83
C ALA A 61 0.62 -1.26 6.88
N GLU A 62 -0.41 -0.53 7.31
CA GLU A 62 -1.79 -1.04 7.39
C GLU A 62 -2.36 -1.33 5.99
N SER A 63 -2.06 -0.49 5.00
CA SER A 63 -2.47 -0.71 3.61
C SER A 63 -1.83 -1.97 3.03
N LEU A 64 -0.53 -2.18 3.29
CA LEU A 64 0.19 -3.40 2.91
C LEU A 64 -0.38 -4.64 3.60
N GLY A 65 -0.57 -4.57 4.92
CA GLY A 65 -1.10 -5.68 5.71
C GLY A 65 -2.49 -6.10 5.24
N SER A 66 -3.38 -5.13 5.03
CA SER A 66 -4.76 -5.38 4.57
C SER A 66 -4.78 -6.06 3.19
N VAL A 67 -3.98 -5.59 2.24
CA VAL A 67 -3.89 -6.20 0.91
C VAL A 67 -3.25 -7.58 0.98
N ALA A 68 -2.18 -7.76 1.75
CA ALA A 68 -1.56 -9.07 1.94
C ALA A 68 -2.52 -10.09 2.57
N SER A 69 -3.33 -9.67 3.55
CA SER A 69 -4.38 -10.50 4.14
C SER A 69 -5.47 -10.86 3.14
N MET A 70 -5.95 -9.90 2.35
CA MET A 70 -6.93 -10.14 1.28
C MET A 70 -6.38 -11.17 0.28
N LEU A 71 -5.17 -10.98 -0.22
CA LEU A 71 -4.52 -11.90 -1.18
C LEU A 71 -4.21 -13.29 -0.60
N SER A 72 -4.30 -13.46 0.72
CA SER A 72 -4.10 -14.75 1.38
C SER A 72 -5.39 -15.59 1.50
N LEU A 73 -6.53 -15.07 1.06
CA LEU A 73 -7.80 -15.80 1.03
C LEU A 73 -7.82 -16.79 -0.14
N GLU A 74 -8.64 -17.84 -0.01
CA GLU A 74 -8.80 -18.87 -1.06
C GLU A 74 -9.49 -18.31 -2.32
N ASN A 75 -10.37 -17.32 -2.16
CA ASN A 75 -11.05 -16.61 -3.25
C ASN A 75 -11.00 -15.08 -2.98
N PRO A 76 -9.83 -14.47 -3.21
CA PRO A 76 -9.58 -13.06 -2.94
C PRO A 76 -10.22 -12.12 -3.97
#